data_AF-A0A1I4RTR2-F1
#
_entry.id   AF-A0A1I4RTR2-F1
#
_cell.length_a   1.000
_cell.length_b   1.000
_cell.length_c   1.000
_cell.angle_alpha   90.00
_cell.angle_beta   90.00
_cell.angle_gamma   90.00
#
_symmetry.space_group_name_H-M   'P 1'
#
loop_
_entity.id
_entity.type
_entity.pdbx_description
1 polymer ?
#
loop_
_entity_poly.entity_id
_entity_poly.type
_entity_poly.pdbx_seq_one_letter_code
_entity_poly.pdbx_strand_id
1 'polypeptide(L)'
;MRGILQFVSRTILLHIVAAVVIGLIASYAVIFAPDSPKLQSEEGILDLTQVHVSENPLKLQGEWAFYWQELLSPEDIQIRSARDGNHDRWISIPSSWLGYRLDGQQLNGTGFATFRVVIELRRAG
;
A
#
# COMPACT_ATOMS: atom_id res chain seq x y z
N MET A 1 3.08 24.21 -59.45
CA MET A 1 3.89 23.91 -58.24
C MET A 1 3.19 24.20 -56.90
N ARG A 2 2.03 24.89 -56.85
CA ARG A 2 1.33 25.23 -55.59
C ARG A 2 0.48 24.09 -54.97
N GLY A 3 0.05 23.09 -55.75
CA GLY A 3 -0.81 22.00 -55.24
C GLY A 3 -0.09 20.92 -54.41
N ILE A 4 1.21 20.73 -54.63
CA ILE A 4 2.02 19.72 -53.92
C ILE A 4 2.29 20.16 -52.48
N LEU A 5 2.49 21.47 -52.24
CA LEU A 5 2.73 22.04 -50.91
C LEU A 5 1.52 21.91 -49.97
N GLN A 6 0.29 22.05 -50.50
CA GLN A 6 -0.95 21.94 -49.72
C GLN A 6 -1.28 20.48 -49.34
N PHE A 7 -0.92 19.52 -50.20
CA PHE A 7 -1.14 18.10 -49.95
C PHE A 7 -0.23 17.59 -48.83
N VAL A 8 1.05 18.00 -48.85
CA VAL A 8 2.03 17.69 -47.80
C VAL A 8 1.64 18.35 -46.46
N SER A 9 1.07 19.55 -46.48
CA SER A 9 0.59 20.22 -45.27
C SER A 9 -0.60 19.51 -44.61
N ARG A 10 -1.57 19.01 -45.39
CA ARG A 10 -2.71 18.24 -44.87
C ARG A 10 -2.29 16.89 -44.30
N THR A 11 -1.35 16.19 -44.94
CA THR A 11 -0.85 14.92 -44.41
C THR A 11 -0.07 15.13 -43.12
N ILE A 12 0.78 16.15 -43.02
CA ILE A 12 1.48 16.52 -41.78
C ILE A 12 0.49 16.84 -40.66
N LEU A 13 -0.55 17.63 -40.94
CA LEU A 13 -1.59 17.96 -39.95
C LEU A 13 -2.30 16.69 -39.43
N LEU A 14 -2.62 15.75 -40.32
CA LEU A 14 -3.25 14.49 -39.93
C LEU A 14 -2.36 13.65 -39.00
N HIS A 15 -1.04 13.64 -39.23
CA HIS A 15 -0.10 12.92 -38.36
C HIS A 15 0.01 13.58 -36.98
N ILE A 16 -0.01 14.92 -36.92
CA ILE A 16 0.00 15.66 -35.65
C ILE A 16 -1.27 15.36 -34.85
N VAL A 17 -2.45 15.44 -35.49
CA VAL A 17 -3.72 15.13 -34.83
C VAL A 17 -3.76 13.68 -34.35
N ALA A 18 -3.29 12.73 -35.18
CA ALA A 18 -3.21 11.32 -34.79
C ALA A 18 -2.28 11.12 -33.58
N ALA A 19 -1.11 11.75 -33.56
CA ALA A 19 -0.18 11.68 -32.43
C ALA A 19 -0.79 12.27 -31.14
N VAL A 20 -1.50 13.39 -31.23
CA VAL A 20 -2.21 13.99 -30.09
C VAL A 20 -3.31 13.06 -29.58
N VAL A 21 -4.10 12.47 -30.47
CA VAL A 21 -5.16 11.52 -30.09
C VAL A 21 -4.57 10.29 -29.41
N ILE A 22 -3.48 9.72 -29.95
CA ILE A 22 -2.78 8.59 -29.33
C ILE A 22 -2.24 8.97 -27.94
N GLY A 23 -1.64 10.16 -27.81
CA GLY A 23 -1.16 10.65 -26.51
C GLY A 23 -2.28 10.83 -25.49
N LEU A 24 -3.44 11.34 -25.91
CA LEU A 24 -4.63 11.48 -25.05
C LEU A 24 -5.19 10.11 -24.62
N ILE A 25 -5.25 9.14 -25.53
CA ILE A 25 -5.70 7.77 -25.23
C ILE A 25 -4.73 7.10 -24.26
N ALA A 26 -3.41 7.21 -24.47
CA ALA A 26 -2.41 6.65 -23.58
C ALA A 26 -2.46 7.28 -22.18
N SER A 27 -2.63 8.61 -22.10
CA SER A 27 -2.79 9.32 -20.84
C SER A 27 -4.05 8.87 -20.08
N TYR A 28 -5.18 8.75 -20.79
CA TYR A 28 -6.41 8.21 -20.22
C TYR A 28 -6.20 6.78 -19.67
N ALA A 29 -5.55 5.91 -20.44
CA ALA A 29 -5.29 4.53 -20.02
C ALA A 29 -4.41 4.45 -18.75
N VAL A 30 -3.44 5.35 -18.59
CA VAL A 30 -2.57 5.40 -17.40
C VAL A 30 -3.33 5.93 -16.18
N ILE A 31 -4.16 6.96 -16.34
CA ILE A 31 -4.90 7.58 -15.22
C ILE A 31 -6.04 6.69 -14.73
N PHE A 32 -6.70 5.97 -15.64
CA PHE A 32 -7.86 5.12 -15.33
C PHE A 32 -7.51 3.64 -15.18
N ALA A 33 -6.23 3.28 -15.19
CA ALA A 33 -5.81 1.95 -14.77
C ALA A 33 -6.31 1.73 -13.34
N PRO A 34 -7.13 0.70 -13.08
CA PRO A 34 -7.59 0.43 -11.72
C PRO A 34 -6.35 0.19 -10.85
N ASP A 35 -6.26 0.92 -9.73
CA ASP A 35 -5.27 0.64 -8.71
C ASP A 35 -5.42 -0.85 -8.34
N SER A 36 -4.34 -1.61 -8.47
CA SER A 36 -4.29 -2.95 -7.87
C SER A 36 -4.71 -2.81 -6.41
N PRO A 37 -5.59 -3.70 -5.89
CA PRO A 37 -6.03 -3.60 -4.50
C PRO A 37 -4.80 -3.49 -3.61
N LYS A 38 -4.71 -2.37 -2.88
CA LYS A 38 -3.58 -2.11 -1.98
C LYS A 38 -3.69 -3.11 -0.86
N LEU A 39 -2.90 -4.17 -0.98
CA LEU A 39 -2.77 -5.19 0.04
C LEU A 39 -2.06 -4.57 1.25
N GLN A 40 -2.85 -4.25 2.27
CA GLN A 40 -2.37 -3.61 3.49
C GLN A 40 -3.16 -4.13 4.68
N SER A 41 -2.51 -4.14 5.83
CA SER A 41 -3.13 -4.46 7.11
C SER A 41 -3.99 -3.29 7.58
N GLU A 42 -5.20 -3.59 8.06
CA GLU A 42 -6.10 -2.63 8.72
C GLU A 42 -6.39 -3.14 10.13
N GLU A 43 -6.19 -2.30 11.15
CA GLU A 43 -6.31 -2.71 12.56
C GLU A 43 -5.52 -4.01 12.89
N GLY A 44 -4.32 -4.14 12.31
CA GLY A 44 -3.45 -5.28 12.54
C GLY A 44 -3.82 -6.56 11.81
N ILE A 45 -4.83 -6.56 10.94
CA ILE A 45 -5.25 -7.73 10.16
C ILE A 45 -4.91 -7.53 8.69
N LEU A 46 -4.08 -8.43 8.15
CA LEU A 46 -3.77 -8.54 6.73
C LEU A 46 -4.51 -9.75 6.14
N ASP A 47 -5.61 -9.49 5.44
CA ASP A 47 -6.38 -10.53 4.75
C ASP A 47 -5.73 -10.92 3.41
N LEU A 48 -5.18 -12.14 3.36
CA LEU A 48 -4.62 -12.77 2.16
C LEU A 48 -5.47 -13.94 1.67
N THR A 49 -6.70 -14.10 2.13
CA THR A 49 -7.56 -15.24 1.79
C THR A 49 -7.92 -15.31 0.30
N GLN A 50 -7.96 -14.15 -0.37
CA GLN A 50 -8.20 -14.04 -1.82
C GLN A 50 -6.91 -13.95 -2.64
N VAL A 51 -5.74 -13.91 -1.97
CA VAL A 51 -4.44 -13.76 -2.63
C VAL A 51 -3.81 -15.13 -2.83
N HIS A 52 -3.44 -15.46 -4.07
CA HIS A 52 -2.59 -16.60 -4.32
C HIS A 52 -1.16 -16.23 -3.93
N VAL A 53 -0.76 -16.63 -2.72
CA VAL A 53 0.62 -16.50 -2.25
C VAL A 53 1.49 -17.38 -3.16
N SER A 54 2.20 -16.74 -4.08
CA SER A 54 3.12 -17.39 -5.03
C SER A 54 4.57 -17.18 -4.60
N GLU A 55 5.53 -17.54 -5.44
CA GLU A 55 6.97 -17.36 -5.16
C GLU A 55 7.40 -15.90 -4.99
N ASN A 56 6.56 -14.94 -5.44
CA ASN A 56 6.86 -13.53 -5.29
C ASN A 56 6.57 -13.05 -3.86
N PRO A 57 7.51 -12.36 -3.19
CA PRO A 57 7.32 -11.85 -1.85
C PRO A 57 6.21 -10.78 -1.81
N LEU A 58 5.31 -10.91 -0.84
CA LEU A 58 4.29 -9.92 -0.53
C LEU A 58 4.83 -8.93 0.50
N LYS A 59 4.55 -7.64 0.29
CA LYS A 59 4.90 -6.60 1.27
C LYS A 59 3.92 -6.65 2.44
N LEU A 60 4.45 -6.79 3.65
CA LEU A 60 3.67 -6.64 4.88
C LEU A 60 3.64 -5.16 5.26
N GLN A 61 2.63 -4.45 4.76
CA GLN A 61 2.45 -3.01 4.97
C GLN A 61 1.07 -2.71 5.53
N GLY A 62 0.86 -1.52 6.06
CA GLY A 62 -0.38 -1.09 6.71
C GLY A 62 -0.24 -0.97 8.22
N GLU A 63 -1.33 -1.06 8.95
CA GLU A 63 -1.38 -0.85 10.39
C GLU A 63 -1.00 -2.10 11.17
N TRP A 64 -0.06 -1.96 12.11
CA TRP A 64 0.40 -3.03 12.98
C TRP A 64 0.15 -2.65 14.44
N ALA A 65 -0.15 -3.63 15.28
CA ALA A 65 -0.20 -3.43 16.72
C ALA A 65 1.20 -3.06 17.22
N PHE A 66 1.26 -2.03 18.06
CA PHE A 66 2.48 -1.38 18.50
C PHE A 66 2.55 -1.29 20.03
N TYR A 67 3.44 -2.08 20.61
CA TYR A 67 3.67 -2.14 22.05
C TYR A 67 4.98 -1.41 22.37
N TRP A 68 4.87 -0.11 22.64
CA TRP A 68 6.02 0.75 22.94
C TRP A 68 6.62 0.44 24.32
N GLN A 69 7.95 0.34 24.40
CA GLN A 69 8.69 -0.01 25.62
C GLN A 69 8.28 -1.34 26.27
N GLU A 70 7.79 -2.26 25.45
CA GLU A 70 7.42 -3.61 25.89
C GLU A 70 8.10 -4.65 25.00
N LEU A 71 8.74 -5.65 25.64
CA LEU A 71 9.26 -6.85 24.99
C LEU A 71 8.30 -7.99 25.32
N LEU A 72 7.40 -8.31 24.39
CA LEU A 72 6.38 -9.32 24.59
C LEU A 72 6.72 -10.58 23.81
N SER A 73 6.58 -11.73 24.48
CA SER A 73 6.56 -13.02 23.80
C SER A 73 5.22 -13.24 23.08
N PRO A 74 5.15 -14.17 22.11
CA PRO A 74 3.87 -14.59 21.52
C PRO A 74 2.84 -15.00 22.58
N GLU A 75 3.28 -15.66 23.65
CA GLU A 75 2.42 -16.09 24.76
C GLU A 75 1.87 -14.89 25.55
N ASP A 76 2.69 -13.88 25.85
CA ASP A 76 2.25 -12.66 26.56
C ASP A 76 1.17 -11.93 25.76
N ILE A 77 1.37 -11.82 24.44
CA ILE A 77 0.40 -11.22 23.52
C ILE A 77 -0.91 -11.99 23.56
N GLN A 78 -0.88 -13.32 23.47
CA GLN A 78 -2.10 -14.13 23.46
C GLN A 78 -2.88 -13.99 24.78
N ILE A 79 -2.18 -13.96 25.92
CA ILE A 79 -2.79 -13.73 27.23
C ILE A 79 -3.43 -12.35 27.29
N ARG A 80 -2.74 -11.29 26.81
CA ARG A 80 -3.25 -9.92 26.81
C ARG A 80 -4.49 -9.77 25.92
N SER A 81 -4.45 -10.28 24.68
CA SER A 81 -5.59 -10.24 23.76
C SER A 81 -6.84 -10.92 24.34
N ALA A 82 -6.66 -11.96 25.16
CA ALA A 82 -7.77 -12.65 25.83
C ALA A 82 -8.35 -11.87 27.03
N ARG A 83 -7.55 -11.02 27.70
CA ARG A 83 -7.98 -10.26 28.89
C ARG A 83 -8.55 -8.89 28.57
N ASP A 84 -7.83 -8.13 27.75
CA ASP A 84 -8.05 -6.69 27.61
C ASP A 84 -8.90 -6.33 26.38
N GLY A 85 -9.24 -7.32 25.53
CA GLY A 85 -9.87 -7.07 24.23
C GLY A 85 -8.92 -6.42 23.22
N ASN A 86 -9.46 -5.92 22.11
CA ASN A 86 -8.67 -5.30 21.03
C ASN A 86 -8.45 -3.79 21.29
N HIS A 87 -7.73 -3.45 22.36
CA HIS A 87 -7.31 -2.06 22.65
C HIS A 87 -5.87 -1.78 22.17
N ASP A 88 -5.45 -2.47 21.12
CA ASP A 88 -4.12 -2.31 20.55
C ASP A 88 -3.95 -0.88 19.98
N ARG A 89 -2.71 -0.37 20.06
CA ARG A 89 -2.32 0.87 19.40
C ARG A 89 -1.76 0.54 18.02
N TRP A 90 -2.11 1.35 17.03
CA TRP A 90 -1.75 1.09 15.63
C TRP A 90 -0.65 2.01 15.14
N ILE A 91 0.36 1.44 14.49
CA ILE A 91 1.39 2.19 13.76
C ILE A 91 1.45 1.72 12.31
N SER A 92 1.59 2.65 11.37
CA SER A 92 1.71 2.31 9.95
C SER A 92 3.12 1.82 9.63
N ILE A 93 3.25 0.66 9.01
CA ILE A 93 4.51 0.09 8.56
C ILE A 93 4.51 0.01 7.02
N PRO A 94 5.63 0.32 6.34
CA PRO A 94 6.88 0.83 6.89
C PRO A 94 6.80 2.32 7.28
N SER A 95 7.16 2.65 8.51
CA SER A 95 7.44 4.02 8.93
C SER A 95 8.44 4.04 10.08
N SER A 96 9.01 5.22 10.36
CA SER A 96 9.70 5.46 11.62
C SER A 96 8.68 5.72 12.74
N TRP A 97 8.99 5.30 13.97
CA TRP A 97 8.24 5.72 15.16
C TRP A 97 8.71 7.06 15.73
N LEU A 98 9.83 7.62 15.25
CA LEU A 98 10.30 8.94 15.69
C LEU A 98 9.22 9.99 15.39
N GLY A 99 8.74 10.68 16.42
CA GLY A 99 7.66 11.66 16.32
C GLY A 99 6.25 11.06 16.32
N TYR A 100 6.11 9.73 16.42
CA TYR A 100 4.81 9.08 16.59
C TYR A 100 4.13 9.59 17.87
N ARG A 101 2.83 9.88 17.80
CA ARG A 101 2.07 10.41 18.94
C ARG A 101 1.38 9.29 19.69
N LEU A 102 1.86 9.01 20.90
CA LEU A 102 1.25 8.06 21.82
C LEU A 102 0.76 8.83 23.06
N ASP A 103 -0.55 8.74 23.34
CA ASP A 103 -1.20 9.40 24.49
C ASP A 103 -0.85 10.89 24.67
N GLY A 104 -0.81 11.61 23.54
CA GLY A 104 -0.50 13.05 23.51
C GLY A 104 0.99 13.40 23.57
N GLN A 105 1.87 12.42 23.73
CA GLN A 105 3.33 12.61 23.71
C GLN A 105 3.95 12.15 22.39
N GLN A 106 4.96 12.89 21.91
CA GLN A 106 5.75 12.45 20.76
C GLN A 106 6.87 11.52 21.22
N LEU A 107 6.96 10.35 20.60
CA LEU A 107 8.03 9.41 20.84
C LEU A 107 9.35 9.94 20.26
N ASN A 108 10.43 9.69 20.99
CA ASN A 108 11.79 9.91 20.49
C ASN A 108 12.25 8.70 19.65
N GLY A 109 13.44 8.78 19.07
CA GLY A 109 14.01 7.68 18.28
C GLY A 109 14.62 6.55 19.12
N THR A 110 14.72 6.71 20.45
CA THR A 110 15.47 5.83 21.33
C THR A 110 14.53 5.00 22.20
N GLY A 111 14.55 3.70 22.00
CA GLY A 111 13.73 2.78 22.78
C GLY A 111 13.68 1.42 22.13
N PHE A 112 12.65 0.67 22.49
CA PHE A 112 12.36 -0.65 21.95
C PHE A 112 10.85 -0.82 21.90
N ALA A 113 10.39 -1.73 21.04
CA ALA A 113 8.98 -2.03 20.90
C ALA A 113 8.80 -3.45 20.36
N THR A 114 7.63 -4.02 20.63
CA THR A 114 7.13 -5.23 19.96
C THR A 114 6.08 -4.81 18.93
N PHE A 115 6.13 -5.40 17.74
CA PHE A 115 5.16 -5.18 16.67
C PHE A 115 4.41 -6.47 16.36
N ARG A 116 3.13 -6.37 16.02
CA ARG A 116 2.30 -7.52 15.65
C ARG A 116 1.38 -7.21 14.48
N VAL A 117 1.26 -8.19 13.59
CA VAL A 117 0.25 -8.26 12.54
C VAL A 117 -0.29 -9.69 12.48
N VAL A 118 -1.58 -9.83 12.23
CA VAL A 118 -2.28 -11.10 12.01
C VAL A 118 -2.43 -11.26 10.50
N ILE A 119 -2.02 -12.40 9.97
CA ILE A 119 -2.15 -12.71 8.55
C ILE A 119 -3.21 -13.79 8.41
N GLU A 120 -4.29 -13.48 7.71
CA GLU A 120 -5.32 -14.45 7.39
C GLU A 120 -5.00 -15.11 6.06
N LEU A 121 -4.70 -16.40 6.10
CA LEU A 121 -4.37 -17.18 4.92
C LEU A 121 -5.56 -18.06 4.54
N ARG A 122 -5.74 -18.25 3.23
CA ARG A 122 -6.65 -19.28 2.74
C ARG A 122 -6.16 -20.64 3.23
N ARG A 123 -7.02 -21.41 3.90
CA ARG A 123 -6.73 -22.83 4.17
C ARG A 123 -6.64 -23.58 2.85
N ALA A 124 -5.54 -24.30 2.65
CA ALA A 124 -5.51 -25.41 1.70
C ALA A 124 -6.45 -26.50 2.23
N GLY A 125 -7.37 -26.97 1.37
CA GLY A 125 -8.24 -28.11 1.65
C GLY A 125 -7.50 -29.43 1.51
#